data_AF-A0A147ESH1-F1
#
_entry.id   AF-A0A147ESH1-F1
#
_cell.length_a   1.000
_cell.length_b   1.000
_cell.length_c   1.000
_cell.angle_alpha   90.00
_cell.angle_beta   90.00
_cell.angle_gamma   90.00
#
_symmetry.space_group_name_H-M   'P 1'
#
loop_
_entity.id
_entity.type
_entity.pdbx_description
1 polymer ?
#
loop_
_entity_poly.entity_id
_entity_poly.type
_entity_poly.pdbx_seq_one_letter_code
_entity_poly.pdbx_strand_id
1 'polypeptide(L)' 'MPRPRHTLEARPPRITHLYGTSLKWTKVPQKIFLTPETALQLRAEGYTMALLRSGWRSSRSISLIRYVQRIQPTPEAP' A
#
# COMPACT_ATOMS: atom_id res chain seq x y z
N MET A 1 12.72 26.28 3.95
CA MET A 1 12.73 25.68 2.59
C MET A 1 11.86 24.42 2.59
N PRO A 2 10.84 24.30 1.73
CA PRO A 2 10.09 23.06 1.61
C PRO A 2 10.97 22.01 0.93
N ARG A 3 11.17 20.85 1.57
CA ARG A 3 11.89 19.73 0.94
C ARG A 3 11.16 19.35 -0.36
N PRO A 4 11.89 19.08 -1.46
CA PRO A 4 11.27 18.52 -2.65
C PRO A 4 10.52 17.25 -2.23
N ARG A 5 9.20 17.26 -2.46
CA ARG A 5 8.35 16.09 -2.29
C ARG A 5 8.88 15.06 -3.28
N HIS A 6 9.62 14.08 -2.77
CA HIS A 6 10.05 12.93 -3.54
C HIS A 6 8.80 12.36 -4.21
N THR A 7 8.71 12.50 -5.53
CA THR A 7 7.61 11.95 -6.31
C THR A 7 7.60 10.45 -6.05
N LEU A 8 6.42 9.93 -5.72
CA LEU A 8 6.19 8.50 -5.44
C LEU A 8 6.47 7.59 -6.66
N GLU A 9 6.92 8.17 -7.77
CA GLU A 9 7.20 7.52 -9.05
C GLU A 9 8.59 6.88 -9.13
N ALA A 10 9.56 7.28 -8.29
CA ALA A 10 10.93 6.81 -8.47
C ALA A 10 11.10 5.30 -8.23
N ARG A 11 10.43 4.73 -7.21
CA ARG A 11 10.30 3.28 -6.94
C ARG A 11 9.09 3.03 -6.03
N PRO A 12 8.19 2.08 -6.36
CA PRO A 12 7.08 1.76 -5.48
C PRO A 12 7.59 1.23 -4.12
N PRO A 13 6.99 1.62 -2.99
CA PRO A 13 7.46 1.20 -1.68
C PRO A 13 7.19 -0.29 -1.48
N ARG A 14 8.13 -0.98 -0.83
CA ARG A 14 8.06 -2.43 -0.62
C ARG A 14 7.14 -2.76 0.55
N ILE A 15 6.23 -3.70 0.36
CA ILE A 15 5.37 -4.25 1.41
C ILE A 15 6.15 -5.32 2.19
N THR A 16 6.05 -5.26 3.51
CA THR A 16 6.72 -6.19 4.43
C THR A 16 5.73 -7.06 5.19
N HIS A 17 4.59 -6.48 5.57
CA HIS A 17 3.51 -7.16 6.27
C HIS A 17 2.17 -6.67 5.76
N LEU A 18 1.17 -7.53 5.87
CA LEU A 18 -0.22 -7.22 5.58
C LEU A 18 -1.07 -7.50 6.80
N TYR A 19 -2.07 -6.67 7.01
CA TYR A 19 -3.08 -6.87 8.05
C TYR A 19 -4.40 -7.20 7.36
N GLY A 20 -5.04 -8.29 7.76
CA GLY A 20 -6.24 -8.77 7.06
C GLY A 20 -7.05 -9.78 7.84
N THR A 21 -7.74 -10.63 7.08
CA THR A 21 -8.79 -11.59 7.45
C THR A 21 -8.62 -12.31 8.78
N SER A 22 -7.40 -12.67 9.19
CA SER A 22 -7.15 -13.33 10.48
C SER A 22 -6.93 -12.36 11.66
N LEU A 23 -7.24 -11.06 11.50
CA LEU A 23 -7.00 -9.97 12.45
C LEU A 23 -5.56 -9.87 12.95
N LYS A 24 -4.61 -10.29 12.12
CA LYS A 24 -3.19 -10.41 12.44
C LYS A 24 -2.33 -9.83 11.33
N TRP A 25 -1.11 -9.43 11.70
CA TRP A 25 -0.07 -9.07 10.74
C TRP A 25 0.57 -10.34 10.18
N THR A 26 0.45 -10.52 8.88
CA THR A 26 1.08 -11.63 8.14
C THR A 26 2.28 -11.09 7.37
N LYS A 27 3.43 -11.72 7.56
CA LYS A 27 4.65 -11.38 6.81
C LYS A 27 4.49 -11.83 5.38
N VAL A 28 4.78 -10.93 4.43
CA VAL A 28 4.71 -11.25 3.00
C VAL A 28 6.07 -11.66 2.44
N PRO A 29 6.08 -12.45 1.36
CA PRO A 29 7.31 -12.78 0.67
C PRO A 29 8.05 -11.53 0.18
N GLN A 30 9.36 -11.70 0.05
CA GLN A 30 10.23 -10.66 -0.44
C GLN A 30 9.87 -10.35 -1.91
N LYS A 31 9.74 -9.05 -2.26
CA LYS A 31 9.41 -8.48 -3.60
C LYS A 31 7.95 -8.09 -3.86
N ILE A 32 7.08 -8.05 -2.85
CA ILE A 32 5.77 -7.38 -3.01
C ILE A 32 5.97 -5.86 -2.90
N PHE A 33 5.49 -5.13 -3.90
CA PHE A 33 5.53 -3.67 -3.96
C PHE A 33 4.12 -3.10 -3.91
N LEU A 34 3.97 -1.91 -3.36
CA LEU A 34 2.69 -1.21 -3.36
C LEU A 34 2.50 -0.53 -4.71
N THR A 35 1.86 -1.25 -5.63
CA THR A 35 1.29 -0.71 -6.86
C THR A 35 -0.24 -0.65 -6.75
N PRO A 36 -0.94 0.11 -7.60
CA PRO A 36 -2.40 0.11 -7.65
C PRO A 36 -2.99 -1.29 -7.85
N GLU A 37 -2.44 -2.06 -8.79
CA GLU A 37 -2.86 -3.42 -9.12
C GLU A 37 -2.71 -4.35 -7.92
N THR A 38 -1.54 -4.34 -7.26
CA THR A 38 -1.29 -5.15 -6.06
C THR A 38 -2.20 -4.72 -4.92
N ALA A 39 -2.46 -3.42 -4.72
CA ALA A 39 -3.36 -2.97 -3.68
C ALA A 39 -4.81 -3.42 -3.90
N LEU A 40 -5.27 -3.46 -5.16
CA LEU A 40 -6.58 -4.01 -5.52
C LEU A 40 -6.66 -5.52 -5.26
N GLN A 41 -5.64 -6.28 -5.68
CA GLN A 41 -5.54 -7.73 -5.42
C GLN A 41 -5.56 -8.02 -3.92
N LEU A 42 -4.71 -7.36 -3.14
CA LEU A 42 -4.65 -7.54 -1.69
C LEU A 42 -5.96 -7.16 -1.00
N ARG A 43 -6.68 -6.15 -1.51
CA ARG A 43 -8.00 -5.80 -0.99
C ARG A 43 -9.04 -6.86 -1.32
N ALA A 44 -9.01 -7.42 -2.53
CA ALA A 44 -9.88 -8.53 -2.93
C ALA A 44 -9.62 -9.80 -2.09
N GLU A 45 -8.37 -10.04 -1.69
CA GLU A 45 -7.98 -11.10 -0.75
C GLU A 45 -8.41 -10.83 0.70
N GLY A 46 -8.95 -9.64 1.00
CA GLY A 46 -9.48 -9.27 2.32
C GLY A 46 -8.45 -8.61 3.24
N TYR A 47 -7.32 -8.15 2.72
CA TYR A 47 -6.38 -7.33 3.48
C TYR A 47 -6.84 -5.86 3.54
N THR A 48 -6.63 -5.23 4.69
CA THR A 48 -7.09 -3.86 4.97
C THR A 48 -5.94 -2.87 5.18
N MET A 49 -4.80 -3.34 5.70
CA MET A 49 -3.60 -2.51 5.87
C MET A 49 -2.34 -3.18 5.33
N ALA A 50 -1.38 -2.37 4.94
CA ALA A 50 -0.05 -2.79 4.52
C ALA A 50 1.02 -2.03 5.29
N LEU A 51 2.07 -2.73 5.71
CA LEU A 51 3.26 -2.16 6.31
C LEU A 51 4.36 -2.03 5.24
N LEU A 52 4.68 -0.80 4.90
CA LEU A 52 5.64 -0.44 3.87
C LEU A 52 7.00 -0.16 4.48
N ARG A 53 8.08 -0.58 3.81
CA ARG A 53 9.44 -0.16 4.17
C ARG A 53 9.69 1.27 3.70
N SER A 54 9.98 2.17 4.63
CA SER A 54 10.28 3.58 4.37
C SER A 54 11.73 3.87 4.76
N GLY A 55 12.69 3.42 3.95
CA GLY A 55 14.13 3.56 4.20
C GLY A 55 14.76 2.33 4.87
N TRP A 56 15.97 2.49 5.41
CA TRP A 56 16.74 1.35 5.93
C TRP A 56 16.12 0.73 7.19
N ARG A 57 15.74 1.56 8.18
CA ARG A 57 15.24 1.13 9.51
C ARG A 57 13.81 1.57 9.83
N SER A 58 13.13 2.26 8.91
CA SER A 58 11.78 2.75 9.17
C SER A 58 10.75 2.04 8.31
N SER A 59 9.57 1.87 8.88
CA SER A 59 8.39 1.30 8.21
C SER A 59 7.18 2.17 8.51
N ARG A 60 6.24 2.23 7.56
CA ARG A 60 5.01 3.01 7.66
C ARG A 60 3.82 2.14 7.32
N SER A 61 2.78 2.18 8.14
CA SER A 61 1.51 1.53 7.82
C SER A 61 0.64 2.42 6.93
N ILE A 62 -0.07 1.79 6.00
CA ILE A 62 -1.06 2.45 5.15
C ILE A 62 -2.36 1.63 5.13
N SER A 63 -3.48 2.31 4.94
CA SER A 63 -4.77 1.67 4.66
C SER A 63 -4.87 1.37 3.17
N LEU A 64 -5.05 0.09 2.83
CA LEU A 64 -5.29 -0.33 1.45
C LEU A 64 -6.63 0.18 0.93
N ILE A 65 -7.64 0.26 1.81
CA ILE A 65 -8.97 0.78 1.48
C ILE A 65 -8.87 2.24 0.99
N ARG A 66 -8.24 3.11 1.78
CA ARG A 66 -8.07 4.53 1.41
C ARG A 66 -7.17 4.70 0.19
N TYR A 67 -6.15 3.86 0.06
CA TYR A 67 -5.24 3.89 -1.09
C TYR A 67 -5.98 3.55 -2.38
N VAL A 68 -6.78 2.48 -2.40
CA VAL A 68 -7.59 2.07 -3.55
C VAL A 68 -8.62 3.16 -3.91
N GLN A 69 -9.34 3.71 -2.92
CA GLN A 69 -10.30 4.80 -3.14
C GLN A 69 -9.66 6.05 -3.76
N ARG A 70 -8.39 6.31 -3.46
CA ARG A 70 -7.66 7.44 -4.04
C ARG A 70 -7.26 7.20 -5.50
N ILE A 71 -7.04 5.95 -5.90
CA ILE A 71 -6.51 5.60 -7.23
C ILE A 71 -7.61 5.25 -8.21
N GLN A 72 -8.73 4.71 -7.73
CA GLN A 72 -9.95 4.65 -8.52
C GLN A 72 -10.68 5.98 -8.31
N PRO A 73 -10.53 6.99 -9.20
CA PRO A 73 -11.59 7.95 -9.32
C PRO A 73 -12.83 7.14 -9.69
N THR A 74 -13.81 7.14 -8.80
CA THR A 74 -15.15 6.66 -9.13
C THR A 74 -15.51 7.26 -10.49
N PRO A 75 -15.77 6.44 -11.53
CA PRO A 75 -16.34 6.99 -12.75
C PRO A 75 -17.64 7.63 -12.31
N GLU A 76 -17.75 8.93 -12.51
CA GLU A 76 -18.97 9.71 -12.39
C GLU A 76 -20.08 8.87 -13.04
N ALA A 77 -20.97 8.32 -12.19
CA ALA A 77 -22.15 7.64 -12.68
C ALA A 77 -23.06 8.70 -13.32
N PRO A 78 -23.75 8.36 -14.42
CA PRO A 78 -24.39 9.32 -15.34
C PRO A 78 -25.49 10.18 -14.72
#